data_AF-A0A843KYQ3-F1
#
_entry.id   AF-A0A843KYQ3-F1
#
_cell.length_a   1.000
_cell.length_b   1.000
_cell.length_c   1.000
_cell.angle_alpha   90.00
_cell.angle_beta   90.00
_cell.angle_gamma   90.00
#
_symmetry.space_group_name_H-M   'P 1'
#
loop_
_entity.id
_entity.type
_entity.pdbx_description
1 polymer ?
#
loop_
_entity_poly.entity_id
_entity_poly.type
_entity_poly.pdbx_seq_one_letter_code
_entity_poly.pdbx_strand_id
1 'polypeptide(L)' 'EGVGFHPVMEGERRRKSVRGSEISADFVQINAAVKQSGAKPLAEYFGQPTAAAE' A
#
# COMPACT_ATOMS: atom_id res chain seq x y z
N GLU A 1 15.76 5.49 5.26
CA GLU A 1 14.65 5.94 4.39
C GLU A 1 13.42 6.16 5.26
N GLY A 2 12.61 7.19 4.98
CA GLY A 2 11.47 7.56 5.81
C GLY A 2 10.13 7.28 5.12
N VAL A 3 9.05 7.19 5.90
CA VAL A 3 7.70 7.04 5.35
C VAL A 3 7.37 8.23 4.45
N GLY A 4 7.21 7.97 3.15
CA GLY A 4 6.87 8.99 2.15
C GLY A 4 8.02 9.89 1.69
N PHE A 5 9.26 9.63 2.10
CA PHE A 5 10.42 10.38 1.62
C PHE A 5 11.67 9.51 1.47
N HIS A 6 12.16 9.45 0.23
CA HIS A 6 13.42 8.80 -0.14
C HIS A 6 14.48 9.91 -0.33
N PRO A 7 15.42 10.09 0.61
CA PRO A 7 16.49 11.08 0.49
C PRO A 7 17.49 10.65 -0.59
N VAL A 8 17.98 11.60 -1.41
CA VAL A 8 18.99 11.32 -2.46
C VAL A 8 20.41 11.53 -1.91
N MET A 9 20.55 12.41 -0.92
CA MET A 9 21.82 12.70 -0.26
C MET A 9 21.72 12.53 1.25
N GLU A 10 22.84 12.21 1.89
CA GLU A 10 22.93 12.09 3.34
C GLU A 10 22.60 13.43 4.02
N GLY A 11 21.75 13.39 5.04
CA GLY A 11 21.30 14.59 5.76
C GLY A 11 20.18 15.40 5.08
N GLU A 12 19.68 14.97 3.91
CA GLU A 12 18.62 15.67 3.21
C GLU A 12 17.28 15.60 3.97
N ARG A 13 16.68 16.77 4.23
CA ARG A 13 15.33 16.88 4.80
C ARG A 13 14.47 17.74 3.89
N ARG A 14 13.32 17.22 3.47
CA ARG A 14 12.33 17.98 2.69
C ARG A 14 10.97 17.96 3.36
N ARG A 15 10.25 19.07 3.26
CA ARG A 15 8.82 19.13 3.62
C ARG A 15 8.03 18.38 2.55
N LYS A 16 7.30 17.34 2.95
CA LYS A 16 6.40 16.56 2.11
C LYS A 16 5.02 16.51 2.75
N SER A 17 3.98 16.69 1.95
CA SER A 17 2.61 16.47 2.41
C SER A 17 2.34 14.97 2.42
N VAL A 18 2.09 14.42 3.61
CA VAL A 18 1.75 13.01 3.81
C VAL A 18 0.35 12.95 4.38
N ARG A 19 -0.44 11.95 3.97
CA ARG A 19 -1.78 11.70 4.53
C ARG A 19 -1.65 11.10 5.94
N GLY A 20 -2.61 11.40 6.81
CA GLY A 20 -2.68 10.84 8.16
C GLY A 20 -3.06 9.35 8.16
N SER A 21 -3.11 8.75 9.36
CA SER A 21 -3.43 7.32 9.54
C SER A 21 -4.93 6.99 9.51
N GLU A 22 -5.79 7.99 9.70
CA GLU A 22 -7.24 7.81 9.67
C GLU A 22 -7.74 7.60 8.24
N ILE A 23 -8.61 6.61 8.04
CA ILE A 23 -9.13 6.25 6.72
C ILE A 23 -10.38 7.09 6.42
N SER A 24 -10.28 7.98 5.44
CA SER A 24 -11.40 8.79 4.92
C SER A 24 -11.87 8.28 3.54
N ALA A 25 -12.93 8.86 3.00
CA ALA A 25 -13.42 8.52 1.65
C ALA A 25 -12.49 9.02 0.52
N ASP A 26 -11.46 9.82 0.85
CA ASP A 26 -10.54 10.41 -0.14
C ASP A 26 -9.41 9.45 -0.57
N PHE A 27 -9.33 8.27 0.04
CA PHE A 27 -8.31 7.27 -0.30
C PHE A 27 -8.71 6.51 -1.56
N VAL A 28 -7.83 6.54 -2.57
CA VAL A 28 -8.04 5.81 -3.84
C VAL A 28 -7.84 4.29 -3.66
N GLN A 29 -6.89 3.88 -2.81
CA GLN A 29 -6.59 2.48 -2.54
C GLN A 29 -6.21 2.29 -1.06
N ILE A 30 -6.61 1.16 -0.50
CA ILE A 30 -6.22 0.73 0.85
C ILE A 30 -5.51 -0.61 0.74
N ASN A 31 -4.30 -0.68 1.29
CA ASN A 31 -3.54 -1.92 1.38
C ASN A 31 -3.88 -2.62 2.69
N ALA A 32 -4.33 -3.87 2.61
CA ALA A 32 -4.65 -4.69 3.77
C ALA A 32 -3.96 -6.05 3.66
N ALA A 33 -3.63 -6.63 4.81
CA ALA A 33 -3.10 -8.00 4.91
C ALA A 33 -4.15 -8.93 5.50
N VAL A 34 -4.22 -10.16 4.98
CA VAL A 34 -5.18 -11.18 5.42
C VAL A 34 -4.65 -11.84 6.69
N LYS A 35 -5.32 -11.63 7.82
CA LYS A 35 -4.95 -12.25 9.10
C LYS A 35 -5.65 -13.60 9.34
N GLN A 36 -6.86 -13.76 8.80
CA GLN A 36 -7.67 -14.96 8.96
C GLN A 36 -8.44 -15.22 7.66
N SER A 37 -8.48 -16.47 7.21
CA SER A 37 -9.25 -16.89 6.03
C SER A 37 -10.70 -17.17 6.41
N GLY A 38 -11.63 -16.51 5.70
CA GLY A 38 -13.06 -16.77 5.85
C GLY A 38 -13.53 -17.99 5.03
N ALA A 39 -14.86 -18.14 4.93
CA ALA A 39 -15.51 -19.29 4.30
C ALA A 39 -15.36 -19.37 2.77
N LYS A 40 -14.97 -18.28 2.09
CA LYS A 40 -14.78 -18.24 0.64
C LYS A 40 -13.31 -17.99 0.29
N PRO A 41 -12.77 -18.68 -0.72
CA PRO A 41 -11.37 -18.51 -1.12
C PRO A 41 -11.17 -17.14 -1.78
N LEU A 42 -10.07 -16.47 -1.43
CA LEU A 42 -9.74 -15.12 -1.93
C LEU A 42 -9.50 -15.09 -3.45
N ALA A 43 -9.14 -16.23 -4.04
CA ALA A 43 -8.92 -16.38 -5.48
C ALA A 43 -10.16 -16.10 -6.35
N GLU A 44 -11.36 -16.19 -5.76
CA GLU A 44 -12.61 -15.84 -6.45
C GLU A 44 -12.85 -14.32 -6.52
N TYR A 45 -12.29 -13.56 -5.58
CA TYR A 45 -12.50 -12.10 -5.47
C TYR A 45 -11.37 -11.29 -6.10
N PHE A 46 -10.14 -11.74 -5.90
CA PHE A 46 -8.95 -11.17 -6.50
C PHE A 46 -8.50 -12.19 -7.54
N GLY A 47 -9.09 -12.10 -8.74
CA GLY A 47 -8.70 -12.96 -9.86
C GLY A 47 -7.18 -13.05 -9.93
N GLN A 48 -6.65 -14.27 -10.13
CA GLN A 48 -5.22 -14.53 -10.03
C GLN A 48 -4.44 -13.45 -10.79
N PRO A 49 -3.47 -12.77 -10.16
CA PRO A 49 -2.53 -12.00 -10.94
C PRO A 49 -1.84 -13.03 -11.83
N THR A 50 -2.05 -12.93 -13.15
CA THR A 50 -1.05 -13.41 -14.10
C THR A 50 0.21 -12.64 -13.74
N ALA A 51 1.00 -13.22 -12.85
CA ALA A 51 2.34 -12.77 -12.55
C ALA A 51 3.14 -12.94 -13.83
N ALA A 52 3.83 -11.88 -14.23
CA ALA A 52 5.06 -11.95 -15.01
C ALA A 52 5.02 -12.90 -16.23
N ALA A 53 4.53 -12.37 -17.35
CA ALA A 53 5.05 -12.77 -18.64
C ALA A 53 5.52 -11.48 -19.36
N GLU A 54 6.83 -11.42 -19.56
CA GLU A 54 7.68 -10.39 -20.20
C GLU A 54 8.19 -9.23 -19.35
#